data_AF-A0A2X5NIE6-F1
#
_entry.id   AF-A0A2X5NIE6-F1
#
_cell.length_a   1.000
_cell.length_b   1.000
_cell.length_c   1.000
_cell.angle_alpha   90.00
_cell.angle_beta   90.00
_cell.angle_gamma   90.00
#
_symmetry.space_group_name_H-M   'P 1'
#
loop_
_entity.id
_entity.type
_entity.pdbx_description
1 polymer ?
#
loop_
_entity_poly.entity_id
_entity_poly.type
_entity_poly.pdbx_seq_one_letter_code
_entity_poly.pdbx_strand_id
1 'polypeptide(L)'
;MRYKIALLPLFALLAACSSKPQGASGSSPQEGFLRPPGAGQGMLSADFLGQPQTEAFITMMVKKHGFDRRQLESWLGQARRLDYVLRLMDRQAPNVAPAVGPNGAWLRYRKNFITRAMSKTEWLSGINIRPNFSKLSRNTVYLPKLLSALSGLKPVGAG
;
A
#
# COMPACT_ATOMS: atom_id res chain seq x y z
N MET A 1 -55.42 -30.45 -31.44
CA MET A 1 -56.05 -30.16 -30.14
C MET A 1 -54.98 -30.02 -29.08
N ARG A 2 -55.05 -28.94 -28.30
CA ARG A 2 -54.61 -28.85 -26.88
C ARG A 2 -53.09 -28.84 -26.62
N TYR A 3 -52.54 -27.65 -26.81
CA TYR A 3 -51.60 -26.94 -25.91
C TYR A 3 -51.75 -27.35 -24.43
N LYS A 4 -50.60 -27.46 -23.73
CA LYS A 4 -50.32 -27.57 -22.26
C LYS A 4 -49.28 -28.70 -22.07
N ILE A 5 -48.05 -28.53 -21.60
CA ILE A 5 -47.45 -27.62 -20.62
C ILE A 5 -46.00 -27.37 -21.05
N ALA A 6 -45.73 -26.20 -21.62
CA ALA A 6 -44.40 -25.63 -21.74
C ALA A 6 -44.32 -24.52 -20.69
N LEU A 7 -43.95 -24.85 -19.45
CA LEU A 7 -43.79 -23.84 -18.38
C LEU A 7 -42.95 -24.36 -17.19
N LEU A 8 -41.91 -25.14 -17.48
CA LEU A 8 -41.02 -25.72 -16.45
C LEU A 8 -39.50 -25.52 -16.67
N PRO A 9 -39.03 -24.53 -17.46
CA PRO A 9 -37.63 -24.08 -17.32
C PRO A 9 -37.50 -22.58 -16.98
N LEU A 10 -38.59 -21.87 -16.62
CA LEU A 10 -38.54 -20.43 -16.34
C LEU A 10 -38.33 -20.09 -14.84
N PHE A 11 -38.55 -21.04 -13.93
CA PHE A 11 -38.40 -20.80 -12.47
C PHE A 11 -36.98 -21.01 -11.93
N ALA A 12 -36.08 -21.61 -12.71
CA ALA A 12 -34.69 -21.86 -12.28
C ALA A 12 -33.75 -20.66 -12.52
N LEU A 13 -34.18 -19.62 -13.23
CA LEU A 13 -33.36 -18.44 -13.54
C LEU A 13 -33.59 -17.23 -12.59
N LEU A 14 -34.54 -17.31 -11.65
CA LEU A 14 -34.84 -16.20 -10.72
C LEU A 14 -34.24 -16.35 -9.31
N ALA A 15 -33.48 -17.43 -9.02
CA ALA A 15 -33.00 -17.73 -7.67
C ALA A 15 -31.55 -17.28 -7.34
N ALA A 16 -30.94 -16.37 -8.11
CA ALA A 16 -29.62 -15.83 -7.76
C ALA A 16 -29.35 -14.37 -8.14
N CYS A 17 -30.41 -13.55 -8.31
CA CYS A 17 -30.26 -12.08 -8.29
C CYS A 17 -30.68 -11.56 -6.91
N SER A 18 -29.86 -11.85 -5.88
CA SER A 18 -30.02 -11.30 -4.53
C SER A 18 -29.23 -9.98 -4.44
N SER A 19 -29.81 -8.91 -4.98
CA SER A 19 -29.33 -7.53 -4.81
C SER A 19 -29.53 -7.09 -3.36
N LYS A 20 -28.44 -6.92 -2.61
CA LYS A 20 -28.47 -6.31 -1.27
C LYS A 20 -28.52 -4.78 -1.41
N PRO A 21 -29.40 -4.08 -0.68
CA PRO A 21 -29.53 -2.62 -0.82
C PRO A 21 -28.35 -1.89 -0.19
N GLN A 22 -28.04 -0.75 -0.81
CA GLN A 22 -27.01 0.20 -0.45
C GLN A 22 -27.38 0.89 0.88
N GLY A 23 -26.62 0.56 1.93
CA GLY A 23 -26.59 1.31 3.18
C GLY A 23 -25.67 2.52 3.04
N ALA A 24 -26.13 3.64 3.60
CA ALA A 24 -25.52 4.96 3.53
C ALA A 24 -24.03 5.03 3.91
N SER A 25 -23.33 5.89 3.15
CA SER A 25 -22.15 6.68 3.48
C SER A 25 -21.51 6.46 4.86
N GLY A 26 -20.48 5.64 4.90
CA GLY A 26 -19.39 5.75 5.86
C GLY A 26 -18.13 6.09 5.09
N SER A 27 -17.59 7.29 5.28
CA SER A 27 -16.28 7.70 4.75
C SER A 27 -15.20 6.79 5.35
N SER A 28 -14.89 5.69 4.66
CA SER A 28 -13.67 4.93 4.91
C SER A 28 -12.48 5.79 4.48
N PRO A 29 -11.50 6.09 5.35
CA PRO A 29 -10.24 6.66 4.89
C PRO A 29 -9.63 5.67 3.90
N GLN A 30 -9.49 6.08 2.64
CA GLN A 30 -8.71 5.34 1.64
C GLN A 30 -7.23 5.41 2.06
N GLU A 31 -6.87 4.60 3.05
CA GLU A 31 -5.50 4.29 3.40
C GLU A 31 -4.98 3.23 2.41
N GLY A 32 -4.00 3.62 1.58
CA GLY A 32 -3.17 2.68 0.83
C GLY A 32 -3.14 2.91 -0.68
N PHE A 33 -2.31 3.85 -1.12
CA PHE A 33 -1.68 3.98 -2.45
C PHE A 33 -2.52 3.94 -3.74
N LEU A 34 -3.82 3.68 -3.69
CA LEU A 34 -4.70 3.63 -4.86
C LEU A 34 -5.73 4.76 -4.79
N ARG A 35 -5.33 5.93 -5.29
CA ARG A 35 -6.31 6.98 -5.60
C ARG A 35 -7.08 6.52 -6.86
N PRO A 36 -8.42 6.41 -6.83
CA PRO A 36 -9.19 6.22 -8.06
C PRO A 36 -8.90 7.40 -8.99
N PRO A 37 -8.81 7.20 -10.31
CA PRO A 37 -8.44 8.25 -11.24
C PRO A 37 -9.52 9.33 -11.20
N GLY A 38 -9.27 10.38 -10.42
CA GLY A 38 -10.05 11.61 -10.48
C GLY A 38 -9.87 12.19 -11.88
N ALA A 39 -10.98 12.28 -12.60
CA ALA A 39 -11.06 12.91 -13.91
C ALA A 39 -10.43 14.31 -13.85
N GLY A 40 -9.23 14.39 -14.40
CA GLY A 40 -8.43 15.58 -14.60
C GLY A 40 -7.50 15.25 -15.74
N GLN A 41 -8.08 15.24 -16.94
CA GLN A 41 -7.37 15.10 -18.20
C GLN A 41 -6.34 16.22 -18.31
N GLY A 42 -5.09 15.90 -18.00
CA GLY A 42 -3.91 16.67 -18.35
C GLY A 42 -2.84 15.67 -18.71
N MET A 43 -2.65 15.45 -20.02
CA MET A 43 -1.54 14.76 -20.68
C MET A 43 -0.88 13.63 -19.86
N LEU A 44 -1.38 12.41 -20.03
CA LEU A 44 -0.80 11.23 -19.42
C LEU A 44 0.69 11.09 -19.82
N SER A 45 1.56 11.05 -18.81
CA SER A 45 2.85 10.36 -18.84
C SER A 45 4.05 11.04 -19.51
N ALA A 46 4.52 12.15 -18.95
CA ALA A 46 5.85 12.70 -19.27
C ALA A 46 6.54 13.49 -18.13
N ASP A 47 6.15 13.32 -16.86
CA ASP A 47 6.68 14.14 -15.75
C ASP A 47 8.21 14.08 -15.63
N PHE A 48 8.80 12.94 -15.99
CA PHE A 48 10.24 12.69 -15.90
C PHE A 48 10.95 12.69 -17.26
N LEU A 49 10.22 12.65 -18.38
CA LEU A 49 10.82 12.60 -19.71
C LEU A 49 11.38 13.99 -20.10
N GLY A 50 12.57 14.02 -20.70
CA GLY A 50 13.22 15.27 -21.13
C GLY A 50 13.97 16.02 -20.02
N GLN A 51 14.01 15.50 -18.79
CA GLN A 51 14.88 16.05 -17.74
C GLN A 51 16.30 15.49 -17.85
N PRO A 52 17.36 16.33 -17.72
CA PRO A 52 18.74 15.88 -17.87
C PRO A 52 19.15 14.81 -16.85
N GLN A 53 18.56 14.84 -15.64
CA GLN A 53 18.79 13.85 -14.59
C GLN A 53 18.21 12.48 -14.96
N THR A 54 17.02 12.45 -15.55
CA THR A 54 16.39 11.22 -16.04
C THR A 54 17.19 10.61 -17.18
N GLU A 55 17.65 11.44 -18.12
CA GLU A 55 18.48 10.98 -19.24
C GLU A 55 19.81 10.38 -18.79
N ALA A 56 20.44 10.99 -17.79
CA ALA A 56 21.64 10.45 -17.16
C ALA A 56 21.37 9.10 -16.48
N PHE A 57 20.26 8.97 -15.75
CA PHE A 57 19.84 7.72 -15.12
C PHE A 57 19.57 6.61 -16.15
N ILE A 58 18.82 6.91 -17.22
CA ILE A 58 18.55 5.96 -18.31
C ILE A 58 19.87 5.50 -18.92
N THR A 59 20.77 6.42 -19.24
CA THR A 59 22.08 6.12 -19.82
C THR A 59 22.91 5.22 -18.90
N MET A 60 22.89 5.49 -17.59
CA MET A 60 23.56 4.65 -16.60
C MET A 60 22.97 3.24 -16.57
N MET A 61 21.65 3.09 -16.57
CA MET A 61 20.97 1.79 -16.52
C MET A 61 21.23 0.96 -17.79
N VAL A 62 21.23 1.59 -18.96
CA VAL A 62 21.60 0.94 -20.23
C VAL A 62 23.07 0.50 -20.19
N LYS A 63 23.99 1.39 -19.81
CA LYS A 63 25.43 1.10 -19.83
C LYS A 63 25.87 0.06 -18.81
N LYS A 64 25.35 0.13 -17.58
CA LYS A 64 25.81 -0.70 -16.45
C LYS A 64 25.04 -2.02 -16.32
N HIS A 65 23.76 -2.01 -16.66
CA HIS A 65 22.87 -3.14 -16.43
C HIS A 65 22.27 -3.72 -17.72
N GLY A 66 22.57 -3.12 -18.89
CA GLY A 66 22.16 -3.67 -20.20
C GLY A 66 20.67 -3.54 -20.50
N PHE A 67 19.96 -2.62 -19.84
CA PHE A 67 18.53 -2.39 -20.10
C PHE A 67 18.29 -1.84 -21.50
N ASP A 68 17.13 -2.17 -22.09
CA ASP A 68 16.64 -1.51 -23.29
C ASP A 68 16.18 -0.08 -22.95
N ARG A 69 16.71 0.88 -23.69
CA ARG A 69 16.43 2.30 -23.51
C ARG A 69 14.95 2.63 -23.73
N ARG A 70 14.33 2.12 -24.79
CA ARG A 70 12.92 2.38 -25.15
C ARG A 70 11.98 1.82 -24.10
N GLN A 71 12.31 0.67 -23.54
CA GLN A 71 11.53 0.07 -22.46
C GLN A 71 11.60 0.92 -21.19
N LEU A 72 12.78 1.41 -20.81
CA LEU A 72 12.94 2.33 -19.67
C LEU A 72 12.19 3.65 -19.89
N GLU A 73 12.29 4.25 -21.08
CA GLU A 73 11.55 5.46 -21.45
C GLU A 73 10.03 5.23 -21.33
N SER A 74 9.53 4.05 -21.72
CA SER A 74 8.11 3.69 -21.59
C SER A 74 7.66 3.60 -20.13
N TRP A 75 8.42 2.91 -19.27
CA TRP A 75 8.11 2.79 -17.85
C TRP A 75 8.20 4.13 -17.12
N LEU A 76 9.21 4.94 -17.43
CA LEU A 76 9.38 6.27 -16.84
C LEU A 76 8.35 7.27 -17.36
N GLY A 77 7.87 7.09 -18.60
CA GLY A 77 6.69 7.78 -19.09
C GLY A 77 5.50 7.53 -18.16
N GLN A 78 5.25 6.27 -17.77
CA GLN A 78 4.16 5.90 -16.86
C GLN A 78 4.33 6.41 -15.42
N ALA A 79 5.55 6.72 -15.00
CA ALA A 79 5.82 7.22 -13.66
C ALA A 79 5.27 8.64 -13.48
N ARG A 80 4.76 8.93 -12.27
CA ARG A 80 4.22 10.24 -11.90
C ARG A 80 5.06 10.91 -10.85
N ARG A 81 5.21 12.23 -10.95
CA ARG A 81 5.84 13.03 -9.89
C ARG A 81 4.82 13.23 -8.76
N LEU A 82 5.12 12.64 -7.60
CA LEU A 82 4.26 12.74 -6.43
C LEU A 82 4.74 13.86 -5.49
N ASP A 83 4.18 15.07 -5.63
CA ASP A 83 4.51 16.22 -4.76
C ASP A 83 4.29 15.93 -3.27
N TYR A 84 3.36 15.03 -2.95
CA TYR A 84 3.16 14.57 -1.57
C TYR A 84 4.40 13.87 -1.00
N VAL A 85 5.08 13.03 -1.80
CA VAL A 85 6.30 12.33 -1.37
C VAL A 85 7.42 13.33 -1.11
N LEU A 86 7.61 14.32 -2.00
CA LEU A 86 8.61 15.37 -1.82
C LEU A 86 8.39 16.11 -0.49
N ARG A 87 7.17 16.58 -0.25
CA ARG A 87 6.83 17.27 1.01
C ARG A 87 6.99 16.37 2.25
N LEU A 88 6.73 15.07 2.12
CA LEU A 88 6.93 14.13 3.23
C LEU A 88 8.42 13.95 3.53
N MET A 89 9.26 13.86 2.51
CA MET A 89 10.72 13.81 2.66
C MET A 89 11.27 15.10 3.28
N ASP A 90 10.81 16.26 2.83
CA ASP A 90 11.24 17.57 3.37
C ASP A 90 10.92 17.70 4.86
N ARG A 91 9.77 17.20 5.32
CA ARG A 91 9.39 17.18 6.74
C ARG A 91 10.27 16.26 7.59
N GLN A 92 10.89 15.25 6.98
CA GLN A 92 11.78 14.29 7.64
C GLN A 92 13.25 14.69 7.51
N ALA A 93 13.56 15.77 6.79
CA ALA A 93 14.92 16.28 6.69
C ALA A 93 15.45 16.65 8.08
N PRO A 94 16.73 16.36 8.40
CA PRO A 94 17.30 16.64 9.70
C PRO A 94 17.14 18.13 10.07
N ASN A 95 16.43 18.40 11.16
CA ASN A 95 16.37 19.72 11.76
C ASN A 95 17.30 19.74 12.97
N VAL A 96 18.22 20.70 13.01
CA VAL A 96 19.27 20.83 14.04
C VAL A 96 18.74 21.44 15.34
N ALA A 97 17.42 21.68 15.44
CA ALA A 97 16.82 22.19 16.66
C ALA A 97 17.04 21.23 17.85
N PRO A 98 17.50 21.73 19.01
CA PRO A 98 17.69 20.89 20.18
C PRO A 98 16.36 20.31 20.65
N ALA A 99 16.41 19.07 21.16
CA ALA A 99 15.24 18.43 21.73
C ALA A 99 14.69 19.29 22.89
N VAL A 100 13.45 19.75 22.76
CA VAL A 100 12.70 20.35 23.87
C VAL A 100 12.64 19.31 24.98
N GLY A 101 12.84 19.74 26.24
CA GLY A 101 13.00 18.88 27.43
C GLY A 101 11.90 17.82 27.64
N PRO A 102 11.85 17.13 28.80
CA PRO A 102 10.99 15.96 28.98
C PRO A 102 9.50 16.30 28.76
N ASN A 103 9.00 16.01 27.56
CA ASN A 103 7.65 16.37 27.11
C ASN A 103 6.74 15.13 26.94
N GLY A 104 7.19 13.95 27.38
CA GLY A 104 6.46 12.69 27.22
C GLY A 104 6.36 12.17 25.78
N ALA A 105 7.21 12.62 24.85
CA ALA A 105 7.20 12.17 23.44
C ALA A 105 7.27 10.64 23.29
N TRP A 106 8.09 9.97 24.11
CA TRP A 106 8.17 8.52 24.11
C TRP A 106 6.83 7.86 24.45
N LEU A 107 6.12 8.34 25.48
CA LEU A 107 4.83 7.75 25.88
C LEU A 107 3.76 7.92 24.79
N ARG A 108 3.77 9.06 24.08
CA ARG A 108 2.89 9.28 22.93
C ARG A 108 3.24 8.36 21.76
N TYR A 109 4.52 8.25 21.41
CA TYR A 109 4.97 7.36 20.34
C TYR A 109 4.66 5.90 20.66
N ARG A 110 4.97 5.44 21.87
CA ARG A 110 4.68 4.07 22.36
C ARG A 110 3.21 3.70 22.20
N LYS A 111 2.30 4.64 22.48
CA LYS A 111 0.85 4.42 22.38
C LYS A 111 0.39 4.14 20.94
N ASN A 112 1.13 4.56 19.92
CA ASN A 112 0.78 4.27 18.52
C ASN A 112 0.96 2.80 18.15
N PHE A 113 1.81 2.06 18.87
CA PHE A 113 2.17 0.67 18.55
C PHE A 113 1.72 -0.32 19.63
N ILE A 114 1.81 0.06 20.91
CA ILE A 114 1.48 -0.83 22.03
C ILE A 114 0.04 -0.56 22.48
N THR A 115 -0.93 -1.09 21.73
CA THR A 115 -2.36 -1.04 22.07
C THR A 115 -2.96 -2.44 22.21
N ARG A 116 -4.09 -2.55 22.91
CA ARG A 116 -4.84 -3.82 23.04
C ARG A 116 -5.27 -4.36 21.68
N ALA A 117 -5.64 -3.49 20.74
CA ALA A 117 -5.99 -3.87 19.38
C ALA A 117 -4.78 -4.46 18.66
N MET A 118 -3.63 -3.76 18.68
CA MET A 118 -2.41 -4.20 17.99
C MET A 118 -1.81 -5.49 18.56
N SER A 119 -1.79 -5.64 19.89
CA SER A 119 -1.35 -6.90 20.52
C SER A 119 -2.26 -8.09 20.19
N LYS A 120 -3.57 -7.86 20.04
CA LYS A 120 -4.52 -8.90 19.61
C LYS A 120 -4.32 -9.27 18.14
N THR A 121 -4.15 -8.30 17.24
CA THR A 121 -3.86 -8.59 15.83
C THR A 121 -2.50 -9.26 15.64
N GLU A 122 -1.47 -8.84 16.38
CA GLU A 122 -0.15 -9.50 16.36
C GLU A 122 -0.23 -10.94 16.88
N TRP A 123 -1.03 -11.20 17.91
CA TRP A 123 -1.25 -12.56 18.39
C TRP A 123 -1.92 -13.45 17.32
N LEU A 124 -2.94 -12.92 16.63
CA LEU A 124 -3.65 -13.64 15.58
C LEU A 124 -2.80 -13.84 14.31
N SER A 125 -2.05 -12.83 13.87
CA SER A 125 -1.14 -12.94 12.72
C SER A 125 0.04 -13.86 13.04
N GLY A 126 0.57 -13.79 14.26
CA GLY A 126 1.61 -14.67 14.76
C GLY A 126 1.20 -16.14 14.75
N ILE A 127 -0.06 -16.47 15.06
CA ILE A 127 -0.56 -17.85 14.96
C ILE A 127 -0.51 -18.36 13.51
N ASN A 128 -0.92 -17.53 12.55
CA ASN A 128 -1.01 -17.94 11.14
C ASN A 128 0.37 -18.02 10.45
N ILE A 129 1.36 -17.22 10.88
CA ILE A 129 2.68 -17.11 10.24
C ILE A 129 3.79 -17.86 11.04
N ARG A 130 3.49 -18.35 12.25
CA ARG A 130 4.38 -19.17 13.11
C ARG A 130 5.19 -20.24 12.39
N PRO A 131 4.63 -21.07 11.47
CA PRO A 131 5.44 -22.07 10.79
C PRO A 131 6.55 -21.46 9.94
N ASN A 132 6.34 -20.28 9.35
CA ASN A 132 7.32 -19.58 8.55
C ASN A 132 8.40 -18.91 9.42
N PHE A 133 8.01 -18.28 10.53
CA PHE A 133 8.96 -17.70 11.49
C PHE A 133 9.84 -18.75 12.15
N SER A 134 9.32 -19.95 12.43
CA SER A 134 10.11 -21.07 12.98
C SER A 134 11.17 -21.61 12.00
N LYS A 135 10.95 -21.44 10.70
CA LYS A 135 11.95 -21.78 9.67
C LYS A 135 12.99 -20.67 9.55
N LEU A 136 12.56 -19.40 9.57
CA LEU A 136 13.46 -18.24 9.52
C LEU A 136 14.36 -18.13 10.76
N SER A 137 13.86 -18.42 11.96
CA SER A 137 14.66 -18.37 13.20
C SER A 137 15.65 -19.53 13.33
N ARG A 138 15.50 -20.60 12.55
CA ARG A 138 16.50 -21.68 12.48
C ARG A 138 17.69 -21.32 11.59
N ASN A 139 17.47 -20.44 10.61
CA ASN A 139 18.48 -20.03 9.64
C ASN A 139 19.02 -18.61 9.88
N THR A 140 18.51 -17.90 10.89
CA THR A 140 18.92 -16.53 11.22
C THR A 140 18.97 -16.37 12.75
N VAL A 141 19.81 -15.45 13.24
CA VAL A 141 19.96 -15.17 14.68
C VAL A 141 18.77 -14.36 15.25
N TYR A 142 17.82 -13.96 14.40
CA TYR A 142 16.70 -13.13 14.81
C TYR A 142 15.62 -13.93 15.52
N LEU A 143 15.31 -13.51 16.74
CA LEU A 143 14.20 -14.06 17.51
C LEU A 143 12.86 -13.81 16.78
N PRO A 144 11.94 -14.79 16.76
CA PRO A 144 10.62 -14.65 16.13
C PRO A 144 9.83 -13.41 16.58
N LYS A 145 10.04 -12.96 17.83
CA LYS A 145 9.42 -11.76 18.38
C LYS A 145 9.89 -10.46 17.71
N LEU A 146 11.18 -10.36 17.35
CA LEU A 146 11.70 -9.17 16.66
C LEU A 146 11.18 -9.07 15.23
N LEU A 147 11.14 -10.20 14.53
CA LEU A 147 10.58 -10.28 13.17
C LEU A 147 9.09 -9.91 13.14
N SER A 148 8.32 -10.42 14.10
CA SER A 148 6.90 -10.05 14.28
C SER A 148 6.75 -8.54 14.54
N ALA A 149 7.51 -8.00 15.49
CA ALA A 149 7.43 -6.59 15.87
C ALA A 149 7.71 -5.66 14.68
N LEU A 150 8.75 -5.93 13.89
CA LEU A 150 9.10 -5.10 12.72
C LEU A 150 8.00 -5.07 11.66
N SER A 151 7.32 -6.20 11.44
CA SER A 151 6.21 -6.27 10.48
C SER A 151 4.95 -5.53 10.94
N GLY A 152 4.77 -5.37 12.26
CA GLY A 152 3.61 -4.69 12.85
C GLY A 152 3.74 -3.17 12.97
N LEU A 153 4.93 -2.60 12.76
CA LEU A 153 5.12 -1.15 12.91
C LEU A 153 4.42 -0.39 11.78
N LYS A 154 3.38 0.40 12.12
CA LYS A 154 2.74 1.35 11.18
C LYS A 154 3.72 2.49 10.82
N PRO A 155 3.87 2.87 9.55
CA PRO A 155 4.73 3.99 9.18
C PRO A 155 4.22 5.31 9.78
N VAL A 156 5.15 6.10 10.32
CA VAL A 156 4.88 7.44 10.87
C VAL A 156 4.48 8.36 9.71
N GLY A 157 3.21 8.79 9.70
CA GLY A 157 2.68 9.73 8.68
C GLY A 157 1.29 9.39 8.12
N ALA A 158 0.70 8.27 8.51
CA ALA A 158 -0.68 7.93 8.17
C ALA A 158 -1.65 8.54 9.20
N GLY A 159 -2.04 9.79 8.96
CA GLY A 159 -3.05 10.54 9.70
C GLY A 159 -3.66 11.61 8.81
#